data_AF-A0A386UN57-F1
#
_entry.id   AF-A0A386UN57-F1
#
_cell.length_a   1.000
_cell.length_b   1.000
_cell.length_c   1.000
_cell.angle_alpha   90.00
_cell.angle_beta   90.00
_cell.angle_gamma   90.00
#
_symmetry.space_group_name_H-M   'P 1'
#
loop_
_entity.id
_entity.type
_entity.pdbx_description
1 polymer ?
#
loop_
_entity_poly.entity_id
_entity_poly.type
_entity_poly.pdbx_seq_one_letter_code
_entity_poly.pdbx_strand_id
1 'polypeptide(L)'
;MPNSDRWYSSPTQIYWTCDALIRGRVLSTRTEIREVKGWRLAAVCHKLSSKYHWPILVDYRGPENIAHYRLAPGTDISRLRFPPSAQSLGQGGAT
;
A
#
# COMPACT_ATOMS: atom_id res chain seq x y z
N MET A 1 -22.73 -13.64 -17.92
CA MET A 1 -22.11 -13.48 -16.58
C MET A 1 -21.04 -12.41 -16.68
N PRO A 2 -21.14 -11.26 -15.98
CA PRO A 2 -20.16 -10.19 -16.13
C PRO A 2 -18.80 -10.55 -15.49
N ASN A 3 -17.88 -10.94 -16.37
CA ASN A 3 -16.42 -10.80 -16.36
C ASN A 3 -15.71 -10.58 -15.01
N SER A 4 -15.22 -11.68 -14.43
CA SER A 4 -14.40 -11.74 -13.21
C SER A 4 -12.98 -11.14 -13.33
N ASP A 5 -12.71 -10.25 -14.29
CA ASP A 5 -11.33 -10.01 -14.77
C ASP A 5 -10.96 -8.53 -15.01
N ARG A 6 -11.23 -7.65 -14.05
CA ARG A 6 -10.73 -6.25 -14.12
C ARG A 6 -10.16 -5.73 -12.79
N TRP A 7 -9.42 -6.56 -12.07
CA TRP A 7 -8.53 -6.08 -11.00
C TRP A 7 -7.16 -5.60 -11.54
N TYR A 8 -7.15 -5.08 -12.78
CA TYR A 8 -5.95 -4.57 -13.47
C TYR A 8 -6.15 -3.17 -14.06
N SER A 9 -7.05 -2.36 -13.49
CA SER A 9 -7.27 -1.00 -14.01
C SER A 9 -6.21 -0.02 -13.51
N SER A 10 -5.28 0.35 -14.41
CA SER A 10 -4.34 1.50 -14.32
C SER A 10 -3.25 1.39 -13.25
N PRO A 11 -2.13 2.18 -13.28
CA PRO A 11 -1.12 2.24 -12.22
C PRO A 11 -1.80 2.38 -10.85
N THR A 12 -1.92 1.25 -10.18
CA THR A 12 -3.11 0.94 -9.38
C THR A 12 -2.92 1.57 -8.01
N GLN A 13 -4.00 1.93 -7.31
CA GLN A 13 -3.94 2.39 -5.92
C GLN A 13 -3.00 1.53 -5.03
N ILE A 14 -2.92 0.23 -5.32
CA ILE A 14 -1.97 -0.73 -4.73
C ILE A 14 -0.50 -0.34 -5.02
N TYR A 15 -0.14 -0.08 -6.27
CA TYR A 15 1.20 0.37 -6.67
C TYR A 15 1.58 1.67 -5.95
N TRP A 16 0.70 2.66 -5.95
CA TRP A 16 0.94 3.94 -5.26
C TRP A 16 1.12 3.74 -3.74
N THR A 17 0.27 2.89 -3.13
CA THR A 17 0.38 2.57 -1.70
C THR A 17 1.72 1.89 -1.40
N CYS A 18 2.12 0.90 -2.20
CA CYS A 18 3.40 0.22 -2.05
C CYS A 18 4.58 1.20 -2.21
N ASP A 19 4.60 2.01 -3.26
CA ASP A 19 5.67 3.02 -3.50
C ASP A 19 5.77 4.01 -2.34
N ALA A 20 4.64 4.56 -1.88
CA ALA A 20 4.63 5.50 -0.78
C ALA A 20 5.09 4.86 0.55
N LEU A 21 4.71 3.61 0.83
CA LEU A 21 5.18 2.87 2.01
C LEU A 21 6.69 2.59 1.94
N ILE A 22 7.20 2.18 0.77
CA ILE A 22 8.64 1.94 0.52
C ILE A 22 9.45 3.22 0.71
N ARG A 23 8.93 4.36 0.24
CA ARG A 23 9.54 5.69 0.46
C ARG A 23 9.48 6.16 1.92
N GLY A 24 8.89 5.38 2.82
CA GLY A 24 8.74 5.73 4.23
C GLY A 24 7.69 6.83 4.49
N ARG A 25 6.78 7.09 3.54
CA ARG A 25 5.68 8.04 3.76
C ARG A 25 4.65 7.44 4.71
N VAL A 26 4.07 8.31 5.53
CA VAL A 26 2.90 7.99 6.35
C VAL A 26 1.66 8.28 5.53
N LEU A 27 0.88 7.23 5.26
CA LEU A 27 -0.36 7.31 4.51
C LEU A 27 -1.54 7.36 5.47
N SER A 28 -2.50 8.21 5.17
CA SER A 28 -3.77 8.27 5.90
C SER A 28 -4.91 8.23 4.90
N THR A 29 -6.10 7.82 5.33
CA THR A 29 -7.29 7.75 4.47
C THR A 29 -7.52 9.07 3.71
N ARG A 30 -7.26 10.20 4.37
CA ARG A 30 -7.34 11.55 3.78
C ARG A 30 -6.32 11.79 2.66
N THR A 31 -5.10 11.28 2.82
CA THR A 31 -4.04 11.33 1.81
C THR A 31 -4.45 10.53 0.58
N GLU A 32 -5.02 9.35 0.77
CA GLU A 32 -5.46 8.48 -0.32
C GLU A 32 -6.65 9.08 -1.10
N ILE A 33 -7.64 9.65 -0.41
CA ILE A 33 -8.76 10.36 -1.06
C ILE A 33 -8.25 11.52 -1.91
N ARG A 34 -7.22 12.23 -1.43
CA ARG A 34 -6.68 13.40 -2.13
C ARG A 34 -5.80 13.03 -3.33
N GLU A 35 -4.92 12.04 -3.19
CA GLU A 35 -3.91 11.72 -4.20
C GLU A 35 -4.42 10.74 -5.28
N VAL A 36 -5.25 9.78 -4.88
CA VAL A 36 -5.71 8.70 -5.79
C VAL A 36 -7.23 8.59 -5.88
N LYS A 37 -7.97 9.52 -5.23
CA LYS A 37 -9.45 9.53 -5.18
C LYS A 37 -10.02 8.17 -4.75
N GLY A 38 -9.25 7.46 -3.91
CA GLY A 38 -9.54 6.11 -3.46
C GLY A 38 -10.12 6.09 -2.05
N TRP A 39 -10.78 4.98 -1.71
CA TRP A 39 -11.41 4.73 -0.39
C TRP A 39 -11.02 3.36 0.18
N ARG A 40 -9.93 2.76 -0.34
CA ARG A 40 -9.58 1.35 -0.12
C ARG A 40 -8.24 1.13 0.58
N LEU A 41 -7.59 2.18 1.12
CA LEU A 41 -6.28 2.12 1.78
C LEU A 41 -6.23 1.04 2.85
N ALA A 42 -7.24 1.05 3.72
CA ALA A 42 -7.34 0.10 4.82
C ALA A 42 -7.37 -1.35 4.32
N ALA A 43 -8.16 -1.61 3.27
CA ALA A 43 -8.25 -2.94 2.67
C ALA A 43 -6.93 -3.35 1.98
N VAL A 44 -6.25 -2.41 1.32
CA VAL A 44 -4.94 -2.65 0.69
C VAL A 44 -3.89 -2.95 1.75
N CYS A 45 -3.74 -2.11 2.78
CA CYS A 45 -2.82 -2.34 3.89
C CYS A 45 -3.11 -3.65 4.61
N HIS A 46 -4.39 -3.95 4.88
CA HIS A 46 -4.78 -5.21 5.50
C HIS A 46 -4.40 -6.42 4.63
N LYS A 47 -4.60 -6.34 3.31
CA LYS A 47 -4.21 -7.40 2.36
C LYS A 47 -2.69 -7.55 2.28
N LEU A 48 -1.94 -6.45 2.28
CA LEU A 48 -0.48 -6.46 2.28
C LEU A 48 0.07 -7.09 3.57
N SER A 49 -0.48 -6.73 4.72
CA SER A 49 -0.09 -7.32 6.00
C SER A 49 -0.47 -8.80 6.09
N SER A 50 -1.72 -9.16 5.76
CA SER A 50 -2.23 -10.52 5.92
C SER A 50 -1.71 -11.51 4.87
N LYS A 51 -1.67 -11.15 3.58
CA LYS A 51 -1.25 -12.07 2.51
C LYS A 51 0.24 -11.99 2.18
N TYR A 52 0.85 -10.83 2.33
CA TYR A 52 2.23 -10.59 1.93
C TYR A 52 3.17 -10.39 3.12
N HIS A 53 2.65 -10.45 4.35
CA HIS A 53 3.41 -10.28 5.59
C HIS A 53 4.18 -8.96 5.67
N TRP A 54 3.63 -7.91 5.07
CA TRP A 54 4.25 -6.59 5.17
C TRP A 54 4.14 -6.08 6.61
N PRO A 55 5.25 -5.60 7.20
CA PRO A 55 5.27 -5.03 8.54
C PRO A 55 4.71 -3.60 8.50
N ILE A 56 3.40 -3.48 8.29
CA ILE A 56 2.68 -2.21 8.27
C ILE A 56 2.21 -1.91 9.68
N LEU A 57 2.59 -0.74 10.19
CA LEU A 57 2.11 -0.19 11.45
C LEU A 57 0.93 0.73 11.16
N VAL A 58 -0.12 0.61 11.98
CA VAL A 58 -1.24 1.55 11.98
C VAL A 58 -1.23 2.32 13.30
N ASP A 59 -1.24 3.64 13.20
CA ASP A 59 -1.27 4.56 14.32
C ASP A 59 -2.54 5.41 14.20
N TYR A 60 -3.39 5.40 15.21
CA TYR A 60 -4.63 6.19 15.20
C TYR A 60 -4.36 7.53 15.88
N ARG A 61 -4.51 8.64 15.15
CA ARG A 61 -4.20 9.98 15.68
C ARG A 61 -5.42 10.88 15.78
N GLY A 62 -5.40 11.69 16.84
CA GLY A 62 -6.36 12.75 17.08
C GLY A 62 -7.72 12.27 17.59
N PRO A 63 -8.62 13.21 17.94
CA PRO A 63 -9.97 12.88 18.42
C PRO A 63 -10.82 12.20 17.35
N GLU A 64 -10.48 12.39 16.08
CA GLU A 64 -11.14 11.77 14.93
C GLU A 64 -10.69 10.32 14.66
N ASN A 65 -9.72 9.79 15.43
CA ASN A 65 -9.16 8.44 15.28
C ASN A 65 -8.74 8.13 13.83
N ILE A 66 -8.00 9.05 13.20
CA ILE A 66 -7.57 8.89 11.81
C ILE A 66 -6.48 7.82 11.78
N ALA A 67 -6.67 6.78 10.97
CA ALA A 67 -5.67 5.73 10.77
C ALA A 67 -4.50 6.25 9.91
N HIS A 68 -3.30 6.21 10.47
CA HIS A 68 -2.04 6.49 9.82
C HIS A 68 -1.26 5.20 9.62
N TYR A 69 -1.18 4.77 8.36
CA TYR A 69 -0.44 3.60 7.92
C TYR A 69 0.99 3.98 7.56
N ARG A 70 1.96 3.21 8.03
CA ARG A 70 3.37 3.37 7.68
C ARG A 70 4.05 2.02 7.65
N LEU A 71 5.13 1.90 6.90
CA LEU A 71 6.00 0.75 7.00
C LEU A 71 6.78 0.81 8.32
N ALA A 72 7.05 -0.34 8.92
CA ALA A 72 7.90 -0.41 10.11
C ALA A 72 9.30 0.15 9.77
N PRO A 73 9.87 1.02 10.61
CA PRO A 73 11.20 1.55 10.38
C PRO A 73 12.22 0.41 10.39
N GLY A 74 13.17 0.42 9.46
CA GLY A 74 14.16 -0.66 9.32
C GLY A 74 13.64 -1.90 8.58
N THR A 75 12.47 -1.82 7.94
CA THR A 75 12.00 -2.90 7.06
C THR A 75 12.89 -3.00 5.83
N ASP A 76 13.43 -4.19 5.59
CA ASP A 76 14.20 -4.49 4.40
C ASP A 76 13.26 -4.67 3.19
N ILE A 77 13.22 -3.65 2.33
CA ILE A 77 12.32 -3.60 1.17
C ILE A 77 12.61 -4.73 0.19
N SER A 78 13.88 -5.13 0.04
CA SER A 78 14.31 -6.18 -0.88
C SER A 78 13.83 -7.57 -0.47
N ARG A 79 13.48 -7.75 0.82
CA ARG A 79 12.89 -8.99 1.33
C ARG A 79 11.36 -8.98 1.36
N LEU A 80 10.72 -7.87 0.98
CA LEU A 80 9.26 -7.79 0.93
C LEU A 80 8.71 -8.55 -0.29
N ARG A 81 7.61 -9.26 -0.07
CA ARG A 81 6.90 -9.94 -1.16
C ARG A 81 5.90 -8.98 -1.79
N PHE A 82 6.16 -8.56 -3.01
CA PHE A 82 5.27 -7.64 -3.72
C PHE A 82 4.07 -8.36 -4.34
N PRO A 83 2.87 -7.76 -4.32
CA PRO A 83 1.75 -8.22 -5.14
C PRO A 83 2.09 -8.08 -6.64
N PRO A 84 1.42 -8.84 -7.53
CA PRO A 84 1.68 -8.79 -8.98
C PRO A 84 1.59 -7.38 -9.56
N SER A 85 0.63 -6.57 -9.08
CA SER A 85 0.47 -5.17 -9.49
C SER A 85 1.61 -4.23 -9.06
N ALA A 86 2.47 -4.66 -8.13
CA ALA A 86 3.59 -3.88 -7.60
C ALA A 86 4.94 -4.62 -7.74
N GLN A 87 5.00 -5.70 -8.52
CA GLN A 87 6.24 -6.47 -8.72
C GLN A 87 7.37 -5.61 -9.28
N SER A 88 7.06 -4.63 -10.14
CA SER A 88 8.05 -3.70 -10.69
C SER A 88 8.77 -2.87 -9.61
N LEU A 89 8.15 -2.63 -8.45
CA LEU A 89 8.80 -1.92 -7.34
C LEU A 89 9.88 -2.76 -6.66
N GLY A 90 9.69 -4.09 -6.59
CA GLY A 90 10.69 -5.01 -6.06
C GLY A 90 11.82 -5.34 -7.04
N GLN A 91 11.60 -5.12 -8.34
CA GLN A 91 12.58 -5.34 -9.40
C GLN A 91 13.42 -4.08 -9.71
N GLY A 92 13.07 -2.93 -9.16
CA GLY A 92 13.69 -1.62 -9.43
C GLY A 92 15.05 -1.38 -8.74
N GLY A 93 15.81 -2.44 -8.47
CA GLY A 93 17.17 -2.39 -7.91
C GLY A 93 18.23 -3.02 -8.83
N ALA A 94 18.00 -3.01 -10.15
CA ALA A 94 18.97 -3.50 -11.12
C ALA A 94 19.01 -2.57 -12.35
N THR A 95 19.78 -1.49 -12.23
CA THR A 95 20.68 -0.98 -13.27
C THR A 95 21.84 -0.28 -12.58
#